data_AF-A0A228I7I3-F1
#
_entry.id   AF-A0A228I7I3-F1
#
_cell.length_a   1.000
_cell.length_b   1.000
_cell.length_c   1.000
_cell.angle_alpha   90.00
_cell.angle_beta   90.00
_cell.angle_gamma   90.00
#
_symmetry.space_group_name_H-M   'P 1'
#
loop_
_entity.id
_entity.type
_entity.pdbx_description
1 polymer ?
#
loop_
_entity_poly.entity_id
_entity_poly.type
_entity_poly.pdbx_seq_one_letter_code
_entity_poly.pdbx_strand_id
1 'polypeptide(L)'
;MRVLTGLLCSLALAANVAHAQANCADATDQAAMTACADRAYKKSDGELNRTYQAVTARLHEARPLADKLVNAQRAWIAYRDAECNFSSANAEGGSVYPMVVSTCLDDLTKARTETLKGYLSCEEGDLACPVPAK
;
A
#
# COMPACT_ATOMS: atom_id res chain seq x y z
N MET A 1 -24.71 -23.02 -53.82
CA MET A 1 -24.58 -21.56 -54.01
C MET A 1 -23.47 -21.09 -53.07
N ARG A 2 -22.33 -20.69 -53.64
CA ARG A 2 -21.18 -20.14 -52.90
C ARG A 2 -21.52 -18.70 -52.49
N VAL A 3 -21.28 -18.33 -51.25
CA VAL A 3 -20.88 -16.94 -50.92
C VAL A 3 -19.66 -17.03 -50.02
N LEU A 4 -18.57 -16.48 -50.55
CA LEU A 4 -17.26 -16.32 -49.94
C LEU A 4 -17.24 -15.09 -49.02
N THR A 5 -16.19 -15.05 -48.20
CA THR A 5 -15.44 -13.85 -47.75
C THR A 5 -16.08 -12.91 -46.72
N GLY A 6 -15.39 -12.83 -45.57
CA GLY A 6 -15.52 -11.75 -44.61
C GLY A 6 -14.61 -11.93 -43.39
N LEU A 7 -13.33 -12.27 -43.61
CA LEU A 7 -12.33 -12.29 -42.54
C LEU A 7 -12.03 -10.84 -42.10
N LEU A 8 -12.78 -10.35 -41.12
CA LEU A 8 -12.50 -9.08 -40.45
C LEU A 8 -11.36 -9.30 -39.44
N CYS A 9 -10.15 -9.01 -39.89
CA CYS A 9 -8.95 -9.00 -39.07
C CYS A 9 -8.98 -7.76 -38.16
N SER A 10 -9.49 -7.92 -36.94
CA SER A 10 -9.45 -6.88 -35.91
C SER A 10 -8.00 -6.67 -35.47
N LEU A 11 -7.39 -5.57 -35.91
CA LEU A 11 -6.09 -5.10 -35.45
C LEU A 11 -6.19 -4.75 -33.96
N ALA A 12 -5.74 -5.66 -33.09
CA ALA A 12 -5.54 -5.34 -31.68
C ALA A 12 -4.31 -4.43 -31.55
N LEU A 13 -4.54 -3.13 -31.35
CA LEU A 13 -3.50 -2.18 -31.00
C LEU A 13 -3.08 -2.44 -29.54
N ALA A 14 -2.24 -3.46 -29.33
CA ALA A 14 -1.57 -3.66 -28.05
C ALA A 14 -0.54 -2.54 -27.88
N ALA A 15 -0.97 -1.43 -27.27
CA ALA A 15 -0.06 -0.43 -26.74
C ALA A 15 0.73 -1.08 -25.61
N ASN A 16 1.87 -1.66 -25.94
CA ASN A 16 2.88 -2.08 -24.98
C ASN A 16 3.44 -0.79 -24.34
N VAL A 17 2.79 -0.30 -23.30
CA VAL A 17 3.38 0.72 -22.42
C VAL A 17 4.38 -0.01 -21.53
N ALA A 18 5.50 -0.42 -22.13
CA ALA A 18 6.68 -0.82 -21.40
C ALA A 18 7.21 0.43 -20.69
N HIS A 19 6.70 0.69 -19.49
CA HIS A 19 7.31 1.67 -18.59
C HIS A 19 8.70 1.12 -18.26
N ALA A 20 9.72 1.65 -18.94
CA ALA A 20 11.09 1.51 -18.49
C ALA A 20 11.11 1.86 -16.99
N GLN A 21 11.64 0.95 -16.17
CA GLN A 21 11.70 1.13 -14.73
C GLN A 21 12.54 2.38 -14.46
N ALA A 22 11.89 3.52 -14.23
CA ALA A 22 12.58 4.78 -14.04
C ALA A 22 13.53 4.64 -12.84
N ASN A 23 14.82 4.95 -13.06
CA ASN A 23 15.77 5.03 -11.97
C ASN A 23 15.32 6.20 -11.08
N CYS A 24 14.86 5.90 -9.86
CA CYS A 24 14.33 6.94 -8.98
C CYS A 24 15.37 7.94 -8.51
N ALA A 25 16.66 7.59 -8.61
CA ALA A 25 17.75 8.51 -8.33
C ALA A 25 17.85 9.64 -9.37
N ASP A 26 17.42 9.39 -10.62
CA ASP A 26 17.61 10.30 -11.75
C ASP A 26 16.28 10.82 -12.32
N ALA A 27 15.16 10.64 -11.60
CA ALA A 27 13.85 11.07 -12.05
C ALA A 27 13.77 12.61 -12.10
N THR A 28 13.58 13.17 -13.29
CA THR A 28 13.59 14.62 -13.52
C THR A 28 12.24 15.18 -13.98
N ASP A 29 11.32 14.34 -14.45
CA ASP A 29 9.95 14.72 -14.78
C ASP A 29 8.94 14.22 -13.75
N GLN A 30 7.80 14.91 -13.68
CA GLN A 30 6.78 14.65 -12.66
C GLN A 30 6.16 13.25 -12.77
N ALA A 31 6.06 12.67 -13.97
CA ALA A 31 5.50 11.33 -14.14
C ALA A 31 6.46 10.26 -13.57
N ALA A 32 7.75 10.39 -13.85
CA ALA A 32 8.79 9.54 -13.28
C ALA A 32 8.84 9.66 -11.75
N MET A 33 8.80 10.89 -11.21
CA MET A 33 8.77 11.13 -9.76
C MET A 33 7.53 10.51 -9.09
N THR A 34 6.35 10.68 -9.71
CA THR A 34 5.09 10.08 -9.23
C THR A 34 5.19 8.55 -9.20
N ALA A 35 5.71 7.94 -10.27
CA ALA A 35 5.89 6.50 -10.34
C ALA A 35 6.88 5.99 -9.26
N CYS A 36 7.88 6.79 -8.89
CA CYS A 36 8.79 6.47 -7.80
C CYS A 36 8.12 6.53 -6.43
N ALA A 37 7.30 7.54 -6.16
CA ALA A 37 6.55 7.64 -4.91
C ALA A 37 5.57 6.46 -4.74
N ASP A 38 4.84 6.09 -5.81
CA ASP A 38 3.96 4.92 -5.79
C ASP A 38 4.73 3.60 -5.55
N ARG A 39 5.91 3.43 -6.16
CA ARG A 39 6.77 2.27 -5.87
C ARG A 39 7.24 2.22 -4.42
N ALA A 40 7.60 3.36 -3.84
CA ALA A 40 7.99 3.45 -2.44
C ALA A 40 6.82 3.04 -1.53
N TYR A 41 5.63 3.60 -1.77
CA TYR A 41 4.42 3.21 -1.04
C TYR A 41 4.14 1.71 -1.14
N LYS A 42 4.14 1.13 -2.35
CA LYS A 42 3.93 -0.32 -2.55
C LYS A 42 4.94 -1.19 -1.80
N LYS A 43 6.20 -0.74 -1.70
CA LYS A 43 7.21 -1.43 -0.91
C LYS A 43 6.85 -1.42 0.58
N SER A 44 6.47 -0.27 1.12
CA SER A 44 6.05 -0.12 2.52
C SER A 44 4.77 -0.89 2.82
N ASP A 45 3.78 -0.88 1.92
CA ASP A 45 2.55 -1.67 2.06
C ASP A 45 2.84 -3.17 2.08
N GLY A 46 3.77 -3.64 1.24
CA GLY A 46 4.25 -5.02 1.30
C GLY A 46 4.90 -5.36 2.66
N GLU A 47 5.64 -4.44 3.27
CA GLU A 47 6.22 -4.62 4.60
C GLU A 47 5.16 -4.63 5.70
N LEU A 48 4.21 -3.69 5.66
CA LEU A 48 3.06 -3.63 6.55
C LEU A 48 2.32 -4.97 6.56
N ASN A 49 1.99 -5.50 5.37
CA ASN A 49 1.24 -6.75 5.25
C ASN A 49 2.02 -7.95 5.82
N ARG A 50 3.33 -8.04 5.56
CA ARG A 50 4.18 -9.09 6.17
C ARG A 50 4.21 -8.98 7.69
N THR A 51 4.39 -7.78 8.24
CA THR A 51 4.41 -7.56 9.69
C THR A 51 3.04 -7.84 10.32
N TYR A 52 1.95 -7.42 9.68
CA TYR A 52 0.59 -7.72 10.11
C TYR A 52 0.33 -9.24 10.18
N GLN A 53 0.77 -10.00 9.18
CA GLN A 53 0.69 -11.46 9.18
C GLN A 53 1.52 -12.07 10.32
N ALA A 54 2.73 -11.56 10.58
CA ALA A 54 3.55 -12.01 11.71
C ALA A 54 2.86 -11.77 13.06
N VAL A 55 2.25 -10.60 13.26
CA VAL A 55 1.47 -10.32 14.49
C VAL A 55 0.26 -11.24 14.58
N THR A 56 -0.50 -11.40 13.49
CA THR A 56 -1.68 -12.27 13.46
C THR A 56 -1.33 -13.72 13.76
N ALA A 57 -0.17 -14.21 13.32
CA ALA A 57 0.32 -15.55 13.64
C ALA A 57 0.54 -15.73 15.15
N ARG A 58 0.97 -14.69 15.89
CA ARG A 58 1.07 -14.74 17.35
C ARG A 58 -0.28 -14.80 18.06
N LEU A 59 -1.37 -14.51 17.35
CA LEU A 59 -2.73 -14.43 17.87
C LEU A 59 -3.62 -15.62 17.47
N HIS A 60 -3.06 -16.66 16.81
CA HIS A 60 -3.84 -17.77 16.24
C HIS A 60 -4.73 -18.49 17.26
N GLU A 61 -4.25 -18.70 18.49
CA GLU A 61 -5.02 -19.32 19.59
C GLU A 61 -5.92 -18.32 20.35
N ALA A 62 -5.77 -17.01 20.08
CA ALA A 62 -6.48 -15.92 20.77
C ALA A 62 -7.46 -15.20 19.84
N ARG A 63 -8.43 -15.93 19.28
CA ARG A 63 -9.37 -15.39 18.26
C ARG A 63 -10.02 -14.05 18.63
N PRO A 64 -10.58 -13.84 19.84
CA PRO A 64 -11.18 -12.54 20.20
C PRO A 64 -10.19 -11.36 20.15
N LEU A 65 -8.90 -11.63 20.38
CA LEU A 65 -7.84 -10.62 20.30
C LEU A 65 -7.40 -10.38 18.84
N ALA A 66 -7.35 -11.43 18.02
CA ALA A 66 -7.14 -11.30 16.58
C ALA A 66 -8.22 -10.43 15.92
N ASP A 67 -9.49 -10.60 16.30
CA ASP A 67 -10.60 -9.77 15.79
C ASP A 67 -10.44 -8.29 16.16
N LYS A 68 -9.92 -7.99 17.37
CA LYS A 68 -9.60 -6.61 17.76
C LYS A 68 -8.52 -6.01 16.87
N LEU A 69 -7.47 -6.78 16.55
CA LEU A 69 -6.41 -6.33 15.64
C LEU A 69 -6.96 -6.07 14.22
N VAL A 70 -7.81 -6.97 13.70
CA VAL A 70 -8.46 -6.80 12.39
C VAL A 70 -9.28 -5.50 12.36
N ASN A 71 -10.08 -5.26 13.39
CA ASN A 71 -10.91 -4.06 13.48
C ASN A 71 -10.05 -2.79 13.60
N ALA A 72 -9.00 -2.81 14.41
CA ALA A 72 -8.05 -1.71 14.52
C ALA A 72 -7.35 -1.42 13.17
N GLN A 73 -6.97 -2.46 12.43
CA GLN A 73 -6.33 -2.31 11.13
C GLN A 73 -7.28 -1.72 10.08
N ARG A 74 -8.54 -2.15 10.05
CA ARG A 74 -9.57 -1.57 9.16
C ARG A 74 -9.85 -0.11 9.48
N ALA A 75 -9.97 0.23 10.76
CA ALA A 75 -10.14 1.61 11.20
C ALA A 75 -8.92 2.48 10.83
N TRP A 76 -7.71 1.94 10.97
CA TRP A 76 -6.50 2.62 10.54
C TRP A 76 -6.45 2.87 9.03
N ILE A 77 -6.89 1.92 8.19
CA ILE A 77 -6.99 2.11 6.74
C ILE A 77 -7.93 3.28 6.43
N ALA A 78 -9.12 3.31 7.05
CA ALA A 78 -10.07 4.40 6.86
C ALA A 78 -9.50 5.76 7.29
N TYR A 79 -8.78 5.80 8.42
CA TYR A 79 -8.05 6.99 8.86
C TYR A 79 -6.98 7.42 7.85
N ARG A 80 -6.13 6.49 7.41
CA ARG A 80 -5.04 6.75 6.46
C ARG A 80 -5.57 7.38 5.18
N ASP A 81 -6.63 6.79 4.63
CA ASP A 81 -7.19 7.23 3.36
C ASP A 81 -7.84 8.62 3.52
N ALA A 82 -8.55 8.88 4.64
CA ALA A 82 -9.11 10.19 4.94
C ALA A 82 -8.04 11.27 5.17
N GLU A 83 -6.98 10.94 5.92
CA GLU A 83 -5.86 11.84 6.20
C GLU A 83 -5.08 12.17 4.94
N CYS A 84 -4.81 11.18 4.08
CA CYS A 84 -4.10 11.43 2.82
C CYS A 84 -4.95 12.20 1.81
N ASN A 85 -6.28 12.05 1.84
CA ASN A 85 -7.17 12.92 1.08
C ASN A 85 -7.09 14.38 1.58
N PHE A 86 -7.15 14.60 2.90
CA PHE A 86 -7.07 15.94 3.48
C PHE A 86 -5.71 16.62 3.27
N SER A 87 -4.62 15.96 3.64
CA SER A 87 -3.27 16.53 3.60
C SER A 87 -2.77 16.82 2.19
N SER A 88 -3.32 16.16 1.17
CA SER A 88 -2.98 16.39 -0.24
C SER A 88 -3.87 17.43 -0.94
N ALA A 89 -4.86 18.00 -0.25
CA ALA A 89 -5.88 18.88 -0.85
C ALA A 89 -5.29 20.07 -1.62
N ASN A 90 -4.20 20.67 -1.15
CA ASN A 90 -3.56 21.81 -1.83
C ASN A 90 -2.90 21.44 -3.17
N ALA A 91 -2.64 20.15 -3.42
CA ALA A 91 -2.07 19.68 -4.68
C ALA A 91 -3.15 19.26 -5.69
N GLU A 92 -4.42 19.18 -5.30
CA GLU A 92 -5.52 18.72 -6.15
C GLU A 92 -5.58 19.44 -7.50
N GLY A 93 -5.83 18.68 -8.57
CA GLY A 93 -5.86 19.19 -9.94
C GLY A 93 -4.47 19.45 -10.56
N GLY A 94 -3.41 19.46 -9.75
CA GLY A 94 -2.02 19.56 -10.23
C GLY A 94 -1.44 18.21 -10.65
N SER A 95 -0.46 18.25 -11.56
CA SER A 95 0.29 17.04 -11.98
C SER A 95 1.07 16.38 -10.83
N VAL A 96 1.31 17.12 -9.74
CA VAL A 96 2.00 16.65 -8.53
C VAL A 96 1.09 15.89 -7.57
N TYR A 97 -0.23 16.03 -7.70
CA TYR A 97 -1.21 15.46 -6.77
C TYR A 97 -1.00 13.97 -6.47
N PRO A 98 -0.86 13.07 -7.47
CA PRO A 98 -0.74 11.65 -7.18
C PRO A 98 0.57 11.28 -6.47
N MET A 99 1.62 12.07 -6.67
CA MET A 99 2.88 11.93 -5.95
C MET A 99 2.69 12.27 -4.47
N VAL A 100 2.05 13.41 -4.18
CA VAL A 100 1.77 13.85 -2.80
C VAL A 100 0.92 12.83 -2.05
N VAL A 101 -0.15 12.32 -2.70
CA VAL A 101 -0.98 11.24 -2.13
C VAL A 101 -0.14 10.00 -1.82
N SER A 102 0.68 9.55 -2.78
CA SER A 102 1.54 8.37 -2.60
C SER A 102 2.54 8.53 -1.46
N THR A 103 3.13 9.72 -1.31
CA THR A 103 4.04 10.03 -0.20
C THR A 103 3.33 9.97 1.15
N CYS A 104 2.13 10.55 1.27
CA CYS A 104 1.35 10.43 2.52
C CYS A 104 1.03 8.97 2.86
N LEU A 105 0.58 8.19 1.86
CA LEU A 105 0.26 6.78 2.04
C LEU A 105 1.48 5.99 2.52
N ASP A 106 2.65 6.26 1.93
CA ASP A 106 3.93 5.65 2.31
C ASP A 106 4.30 5.95 3.77
N ASP A 107 4.26 7.22 4.17
CA ASP A 107 4.67 7.65 5.51
C ASP A 107 3.77 7.08 6.62
N LEU A 108 2.44 7.16 6.44
CA LEU A 108 1.51 6.57 7.40
C LEU A 108 1.64 5.04 7.46
N THR A 109 1.93 4.39 6.33
CA THR A 109 2.14 2.94 6.26
C THR A 109 3.42 2.51 6.98
N LYS A 110 4.51 3.26 6.86
CA LYS A 110 5.74 3.04 7.65
C LYS A 110 5.48 3.18 9.14
N ALA A 111 4.81 4.26 9.56
CA ALA A 111 4.49 4.49 10.97
C ALA A 111 3.64 3.36 11.57
N ARG A 112 2.64 2.87 10.81
CA ARG A 112 1.84 1.72 11.24
C ARG A 112 2.66 0.43 11.29
N THR A 113 3.58 0.24 10.36
CA THR A 113 4.49 -0.91 10.36
C THR A 113 5.33 -0.94 11.64
N GLU A 114 5.87 0.20 12.08
CA GLU A 114 6.61 0.28 13.35
C GLU A 114 5.73 -0.01 14.57
N THR A 115 4.47 0.46 14.56
CA THR A 115 3.49 0.09 15.61
C THR A 115 3.30 -1.42 15.68
N LEU A 116 3.14 -2.09 14.54
CA LEU A 116 2.97 -3.54 14.48
C LEU A 116 4.24 -4.30 14.87
N LYS A 117 5.43 -3.78 14.52
CA LYS A 117 6.72 -4.34 14.97
C LYS A 117 6.85 -4.28 16.49
N GLY A 118 6.37 -3.22 17.14
CA GLY A 118 6.34 -3.12 18.60
C GLY A 118 5.57 -4.27 19.26
N TYR A 119 4.47 -4.74 18.64
CA TYR A 119 3.73 -5.90 19.12
C TYR A 119 4.46 -7.24 18.93
N LEU A 120 5.52 -7.28 18.12
CA LEU A 120 6.39 -8.44 17.99
C LEU A 120 7.47 -8.50 19.08
N SER A 121 7.65 -7.46 19.88
CA SER A 121 8.66 -7.35 20.93
C SER A 121 8.09 -7.34 22.36
N CYS A 122 6.84 -7.78 22.56
CA CYS A 122 6.25 -7.87 23.92
C CYS A 122 7.07 -8.77 24.86
N GLU A 123 7.30 -8.28 26.07
CA GLU A 123 7.97 -8.98 27.18
C GLU A 123 6.96 -9.55 28.18
N GLU A 124 7.37 -10.55 28.96
CA GLU A 124 6.52 -11.12 30.01
C GLU A 124 6.21 -10.06 31.09
N GLY A 125 4.92 -9.91 31.43
CA GLY A 125 4.47 -8.92 32.41
C GLY A 125 4.22 -7.51 31.86
N ASP A 126 4.46 -7.25 30.57
CA ASP A 126 4.08 -5.99 29.93
C ASP A 126 2.56 -5.91 29.71
N LEU A 127 1.87 -5.28 30.65
CA LEU A 127 0.42 -5.07 30.60
C LEU A 127 -0.01 -4.09 29.49
N ALA A 128 0.91 -3.32 28.92
CA ALA A 128 0.63 -2.41 27.81
C ALA A 128 0.72 -3.11 26.45
N CYS A 129 1.37 -4.29 26.36
CA CYS A 129 1.49 -5.04 25.12
C CYS A 129 0.29 -5.97 24.91
N PRO A 130 -0.48 -5.82 23.82
CA PRO A 130 -1.68 -6.62 23.62
C PRO A 130 -1.38 -8.03 23.12
N VAL A 131 -0.16 -8.34 22.70
CA VAL A 131 0.22 -9.63 22.09
C VAL A 131 0.98 -10.47 23.11
N PRO A 132 0.77 -11.80 23.17
CA PRO A 132 1.53 -12.67 24.09
C PRO A 132 3.04 -12.45 23.96
N ALA A 133 3.79 -12.60 25.05
CA ALA A 133 5.25 -12.50 25.04
C ALA A 133 5.89 -13.55 24.10
N LYS A 134 7.16 -13.31 23.70
CA LYS A 134 7.89 -14.26 22.83
C LYS A 134 8.24 -15.54 23.58
#